data_AF-J3HE02-F1
#
_entry.id   AF-J3HE02-F1
#
_cell.length_a   1.000
_cell.length_b   1.000
_cell.length_c   1.000
_cell.angle_alpha   90.00
_cell.angle_beta   90.00
_cell.angle_gamma   90.00
#
_symmetry.space_group_name_H-M   'P 1'
#
loop_
_entity.id
_entity.type
_entity.pdbx_description
1 polymer ?
#
loop_
_entity_poly.entity_id
_entity_poly.type
_entity_poly.pdbx_seq_one_letter_code
_entity_poly.pdbx_strand_id
1 'polypeptide(L)' 'MKSRLGTRVYTFQELMNRIDMEFWSVHRHGHEQYTFVPVQYRGN' A
#
# COMPACT_ATOMS: atom_id res chain seq x y z
N MET A 1 16.08 -0.41 -21.67
CA MET A 1 16.61 -0.99 -20.41
C MET A 1 15.47 -1.62 -19.64
N LYS A 2 15.48 -2.94 -19.41
CA LYS A 2 14.52 -3.57 -18.48
C LYS A 2 14.90 -3.12 -17.07
N SER A 3 14.12 -2.20 -16.48
CA SER A 3 14.29 -1.80 -15.09
C SER A 3 14.18 -3.06 -14.23
N ARG A 4 15.27 -3.46 -13.57
CA ARG A 4 15.22 -4.50 -12.55
C ARG A 4 14.31 -3.96 -11.46
N LEU A 5 13.12 -4.55 -11.30
CA LEU A 5 12.27 -4.28 -10.15
C LEU A 5 13.08 -4.64 -8.91
N GLY A 6 13.59 -3.63 -8.21
CA GLY A 6 14.34 -3.80 -6.98
C GLY A 6 13.36 -3.94 -5.83
N THR A 7 13.41 -5.07 -5.12
CA THR A 7 12.71 -5.18 -3.84
C THR A 7 13.41 -4.29 -2.83
N ARG A 8 12.67 -3.34 -2.23
CA ARG A 8 13.14 -2.52 -1.11
C ARG A 8 12.32 -2.85 0.12
N VAL A 9 13.01 -2.93 1.26
CA VAL A 9 12.39 -3.11 2.58
C VAL A 9 12.08 -1.71 3.13
N TYR A 10 10.87 -1.55 3.67
CA TYR A 10 10.40 -0.31 4.29
C TYR A 10 9.86 -0.61 5.68
N THR A 11 10.01 0.36 6.59
CA THR A 11 9.18 0.40 7.80
C THR A 11 7.73 0.67 7.43
N PHE A 12 6.80 0.36 8.33
CA PHE A 12 5.39 0.64 8.11
C PHE A 12 5.12 2.14 7.86
N GLN A 13 5.76 3.03 8.63
CA GLN A 13 5.60 4.48 8.44
C GLN A 13 6.12 4.94 7.06
N GLU A 14 7.25 4.40 6.61
CA GLU A 14 7.78 4.72 5.29
C GLU A 14 6.88 4.22 4.16
N LEU A 15 6.27 3.05 4.32
CA LEU A 15 5.27 2.54 3.39
C LEU A 15 4.05 3.46 3.34
N MET A 16 3.51 3.85 4.50
CA MET A 16 2.36 4.74 4.59
C MET A 16 2.62 6.14 4.02
N ASN A 17 3.86 6.64 4.13
CA ASN A 17 4.24 7.93 3.54
C ASN A 17 4.40 7.88 2.01
N ARG A 18 4.57 6.68 1.43
CA ARG A 18 4.82 6.48 -0.01
C ARG A 18 3.63 5.92 -0.76
N ILE A 19 2.70 5.29 -0.05
CA ILE A 19 1.58 4.62 -0.69
C ILE A 19 0.72 5.65 -1.41
N ASP A 20 0.44 5.35 -2.67
CA ASP A 20 -0.39 6.22 -3.48
C ASP A 20 -1.88 5.96 -3.15
N MET A 21 -2.45 6.88 -2.37
CA MET A 21 -3.83 6.80 -1.92
C MET A 21 -4.85 6.99 -3.05
N GLU A 22 -4.42 7.41 -4.24
CA GLU A 22 -5.26 7.41 -5.45
C GLU A 22 -5.58 5.98 -5.90
N PHE A 23 -4.61 5.06 -5.73
CA PHE A 23 -4.75 3.66 -6.16
C PHE A 23 -5.03 2.69 -5.02
N TRP A 24 -4.83 3.09 -3.77
CA TRP A 24 -4.94 2.21 -2.60
C TRP A 24 -5.81 2.80 -1.51
N SER A 25 -6.72 1.98 -0.98
CA SER A 25 -7.45 2.23 0.24
C SER A 25 -6.87 1.40 1.38
N VAL A 26 -6.59 2.04 2.53
CA VAL A 26 -6.01 1.37 3.69
C VAL A 26 -7.06 1.29 4.80
N HIS A 27 -7.41 0.06 5.18
CA HIS A 27 -8.35 -0.23 6.25
C HIS A 27 -7.59 -0.66 7.50
N ARG A 28 -7.86 -0.02 8.64
CA ARG A 28 -7.29 -0.39 9.94
C ARG A 28 -8.32 -1.19 10.73
N HIS A 29 -7.92 -2.35 11.24
CA HIS A 29 -8.80 -3.27 12.00
C HIS A 29 -8.45 -3.33 13.49
N GLY A 30 -7.24 -2.91 13.87
CA GLY A 30 -6.77 -3.00 15.24
C GLY A 30 -5.36 -2.44 15.42
N HIS A 31 -4.68 -2.84 16.50
CA HIS A 31 -3.27 -2.54 16.69
C HIS A 31 -2.45 -3.31 15.64
N GLU A 32 -1.75 -2.57 14.77
CA GLU A 32 -0.88 -3.12 13.72
C GLU A 32 -1.55 -4.02 12.67
N GLN A 33 -2.89 -4.00 12.58
CA GLN A 33 -3.65 -4.77 11.59
C GLN A 33 -4.21 -3.84 10.53
N TYR A 34 -3.70 -3.98 9.30
CA TYR A 34 -4.08 -3.17 8.16
C TYR A 34 -4.34 -4.03 6.92
N THR A 35 -5.33 -3.63 6.13
CA THR A 35 -5.59 -4.21 4.80
C THR A 35 -5.46 -3.13 3.75
N PHE A 36 -4.68 -3.42 2.71
CA PHE A 36 -4.46 -2.55 1.56
C PHE A 36 -5.30 -3.08 0.40
N VAL A 37 -6.30 -2.31 -0.02
CA VAL A 37 -7.24 -2.69 -1.07
C VAL A 37 -7.04 -1.76 -2.27
N PRO A 38 -6.74 -2.28 -3.48
CA PRO A 38 -6.69 -1.44 -4.66
C PRO A 38 -8.06 -0.79 -4.91
N VAL A 39 -8.08 0.52 -5.17
CA VAL A 39 -9.33 1.29 -5.36
C VAL A 39 -10.16 0.77 -6.53
N GLN A 40 -9.54 0.18 -7.55
CA GLN A 40 -10.26 -0.51 -8.65
C GLN A 40 -11.16 -1.69 -8.20
N TYR A 41 -10.95 -2.20 -6.98
CA TYR A 41 -11.77 -3.25 -6.37
C TYR A 41 -12.72 -2.71 -5.29
N ARG A 42 -12.77 -1.39 -5.05
CA ARG A 42 -13.91 -0.79 -4.34
C ARG A 42 -15.11 -0.85 -5.28
N GLY A 43 -15.91 -1.91 -5.12
CA GLY A 43 -17.17 -2.07 -5.84
C GLY A 43 -18.06 -0.84 -5.68
N ASN A 44 -18.73 -0.47 -6.77
CA ASN A 44 -19.97 0.31 -6.71
C ASN A 44 -21.03 -0.45 -5.91
#